data_AF-A0A928SVZ8-F1
#
_entry.id   AF-A0A928SVZ8-F1
#
_cell.length_a   1.000
_cell.length_b   1.000
_cell.length_c   1.000
_cell.angle_alpha   90.00
_cell.angle_beta   90.00
_cell.angle_gamma   90.00
#
_symmetry.space_group_name_H-M   'P 1'
#
loop_
_entity.id
_entity.type
_entity.pdbx_description
1 polymer ?
#
loop_
_entity_poly.entity_id
_entity_poly.type
_entity_poly.pdbx_seq_one_letter_code
_entity_poly.pdbx_strand_id
1 'polypeptide(L)'
;MANLRVLVRSLSALGVVSYLAVSCGGDDRPGNIPHGTGATGGGDASSGGGSGGSGGSGGSGGTTGGAGGTGGTTGGTGGTSDAGTDQSVDSPTDVGSDSPGDAGDGEASLPPHCSNTQKDADETDVDCGGKDCAGCDTGKVCAVATDCASKKCNSTNKICDPPLCTDGIKNGAESDTDCGGANCPLCADTKTCNSGTDCASGVCAGAPKTCQVPNCSDNVKNGNEGDKDCGGTCPSKCSLGQSCKAAADCGSNVCTTSQCKCPAGMALVAATGGGSYCIDQLEVSYEQYETFWQAGPTFNLPACSWNTSYTPTSNWPASSFNKKKPVRNVDWCDAWAYCQWAGKRLCGKQNGGAVAYGDFASAAQSQWMNACTAGVNTYPYGSAFVAGNCVGQGYAFPDAGVGPQDVNRSANNCLGAAPGLYDMSGNVAEWEDSCNGTTGTGDDCRVRGGSYPDGSAALECKADRSLKRDAKLDDVGFRCCFP
;
A
#
# COMPACT_ATOMS: atom_id res chain seq x y z
N MET A 1 -28.72 -21.82 55.39
CA MET A 1 -28.10 -21.12 56.53
C MET A 1 -26.95 -20.28 56.00
N ALA A 2 -27.01 -18.97 56.30
CA ALA A 2 -25.96 -17.94 56.31
C ALA A 2 -24.75 -17.97 55.34
N ASN A 3 -24.73 -16.96 54.46
CA ASN A 3 -23.65 -15.98 54.20
C ASN A 3 -22.20 -16.32 54.59
N LEU A 4 -21.29 -16.19 53.61
CA LEU A 4 -20.04 -15.44 53.84
C LEU A 4 -19.49 -14.84 52.53
N ARG A 5 -19.65 -13.52 52.37
CA ARG A 5 -18.82 -12.68 51.49
C ARG A 5 -17.55 -12.31 52.26
N VAL A 6 -16.37 -12.49 51.68
CA VAL A 6 -15.15 -11.79 52.10
C VAL A 6 -14.57 -11.08 50.88
N LEU A 7 -14.30 -9.79 51.10
CA LEU A 7 -13.79 -8.81 50.15
C LEU A 7 -12.46 -8.30 50.73
N VAL A 8 -11.30 -8.60 50.11
CA VAL A 8 -10.06 -7.83 50.37
C VAL A 8 -9.14 -7.81 49.13
N ARG A 9 -9.15 -6.63 48.49
CA ARG A 9 -8.04 -5.76 48.02
C ARG A 9 -6.74 -6.33 47.43
N SER A 10 -6.43 -5.71 46.28
CA SER A 10 -5.14 -5.38 45.68
C SER A 10 -3.90 -5.40 46.58
N LEU A 11 -2.86 -6.09 46.12
CA LEU A 11 -1.46 -5.73 46.36
C LEU A 11 -0.66 -5.92 45.06
N SER A 12 -0.07 -4.81 44.62
CA SER A 12 1.03 -4.72 43.68
C SER A 12 2.32 -5.16 44.38
N ALA A 13 3.12 -6.03 43.75
CA ALA A 13 4.56 -6.12 44.00
C ALA A 13 5.30 -6.82 42.86
N LEU A 14 6.22 -6.05 42.28
CA LEU A 14 7.45 -6.39 41.57
C LEU A 14 7.94 -7.84 41.73
N GLY A 15 8.26 -8.50 40.61
CA GLY A 15 8.93 -9.80 40.57
C GLY A 15 9.60 -10.04 39.22
N VAL A 16 10.89 -9.70 39.17
CA VAL A 16 11.90 -10.02 38.17
C VAL A 16 11.70 -11.38 37.51
N VAL A 17 11.54 -11.43 36.17
CA VAL A 17 11.61 -12.68 35.40
C VAL A 17 13.03 -12.83 34.84
N SER A 18 13.79 -13.73 35.45
CA SER A 18 15.08 -14.20 34.96
C SER A 18 14.90 -15.00 33.67
N TYR A 19 15.62 -14.59 32.64
CA TYR A 19 15.82 -15.33 31.39
C TYR A 19 16.57 -16.64 31.68
N LEU A 20 15.97 -17.80 31.38
CA LEU A 20 16.71 -19.03 31.13
C LEU A 20 16.99 -19.12 29.62
N ALA A 21 18.23 -18.86 29.24
CA ALA A 21 18.75 -19.18 27.92
C ALA A 21 19.11 -20.68 27.90
N VAL A 22 18.43 -21.45 27.05
CA VAL A 22 18.85 -22.81 26.69
C VAL A 22 19.85 -22.68 25.54
N SER A 23 21.10 -22.97 25.84
CA SER A 23 22.16 -23.23 24.87
C SER A 23 22.11 -24.70 24.47
N CYS A 24 21.99 -24.97 23.17
CA CYS A 24 22.46 -26.22 22.58
C CYS A 24 23.45 -25.84 21.47
N GLY A 25 24.72 -26.22 21.67
CA GLY A 25 25.78 -26.08 20.70
C GLY A 25 25.81 -27.24 19.69
N GLY A 26 26.36 -26.92 18.52
CA GLY A 26 27.52 -27.62 17.95
C GLY A 26 27.32 -29.00 17.32
N ASP A 27 27.47 -29.00 15.99
CA ASP A 27 28.19 -29.98 15.16
C ASP A 27 27.68 -31.42 15.04
N ASP A 28 27.20 -31.78 13.85
CA ASP A 28 28.04 -32.51 12.88
C ASP A 28 27.27 -32.80 11.57
N ARG A 29 27.89 -32.44 10.44
CA ARG A 29 27.54 -32.98 9.11
C ARG A 29 28.20 -34.35 8.94
N PRO A 30 27.64 -35.23 8.11
CA PRO A 30 28.35 -35.48 6.85
C PRO A 30 27.40 -35.56 5.65
N GLY A 31 27.89 -35.04 4.52
CA GLY A 31 27.22 -35.17 3.23
C GLY A 31 27.43 -36.54 2.59
N ASN A 32 26.58 -36.88 1.63
CA ASN A 32 27.04 -37.53 0.40
C ASN A 32 26.03 -37.33 -0.75
N ILE A 33 26.54 -36.81 -1.86
CA ILE A 33 25.91 -36.78 -3.19
C ILE A 33 26.54 -37.94 -3.98
N PRO A 34 25.79 -38.66 -4.81
CA PRO A 34 26.38 -39.30 -5.98
C PRO A 34 25.92 -38.59 -7.26
N HIS A 35 26.89 -37.98 -7.93
CA HIS A 35 26.88 -37.81 -9.37
C HIS A 35 27.03 -39.18 -10.03
N GLY A 36 26.18 -39.48 -11.02
CA GLY A 36 26.34 -40.60 -11.94
C GLY A 36 26.08 -40.10 -13.36
N THR A 37 27.14 -40.04 -14.15
CA THR A 37 27.23 -39.61 -15.55
C THR A 37 27.11 -40.78 -16.52
N GLY A 38 26.57 -40.52 -17.72
CA GLY A 38 26.81 -41.28 -18.97
C GLY A 38 25.63 -42.19 -19.39
N ALA A 39 25.31 -42.42 -20.67
CA ALA A 39 25.82 -41.89 -21.94
C ALA A 39 24.86 -42.35 -23.08
N THR A 40 24.72 -41.51 -24.11
CA THR A 40 24.67 -41.80 -25.57
C THR A 40 23.79 -42.91 -26.20
N GLY A 41 23.13 -42.52 -27.30
CA GLY A 41 22.65 -43.37 -28.43
C GLY A 41 21.17 -43.12 -28.73
N GLY A 42 20.70 -42.52 -29.83
CA GLY A 42 21.20 -42.49 -31.21
C GLY A 42 20.40 -43.52 -32.04
N GLY A 43 19.50 -43.06 -32.93
CA GLY A 43 18.80 -43.95 -33.87
C GLY A 43 17.57 -43.34 -34.55
N ASP A 44 17.78 -42.70 -35.70
CA ASP A 44 16.79 -42.31 -36.71
C ASP A 44 16.14 -43.51 -37.43
N ALA A 45 14.99 -43.24 -38.06
CA ALA A 45 14.36 -43.83 -39.27
C ALA A 45 12.89 -44.24 -39.01
N SER A 46 11.88 -43.51 -39.50
CA SER A 46 11.42 -43.33 -40.89
C SER A 46 10.45 -44.42 -41.38
N SER A 47 9.32 -43.93 -41.91
CA SER A 47 8.53 -44.41 -43.05
C SER A 47 7.33 -45.37 -42.87
N GLY A 48 6.27 -45.03 -43.62
CA GLY A 48 5.05 -45.80 -43.90
C GLY A 48 3.80 -45.06 -43.42
N GLY A 49 3.00 -44.32 -44.20
CA GLY A 49 2.66 -44.45 -45.62
C GLY A 49 1.27 -45.09 -45.75
N GLY A 50 0.24 -44.33 -46.15
CA GLY A 50 -1.11 -44.86 -46.35
C GLY A 50 -2.15 -43.79 -46.68
N SER A 51 -2.27 -43.47 -47.96
CA SER A 51 -3.15 -42.46 -48.57
C SER A 51 -4.49 -43.03 -49.07
N GLY A 52 -5.47 -42.14 -49.28
CA GLY A 52 -6.63 -42.30 -50.18
C GLY A 52 -7.96 -42.02 -49.46
N GLY A 53 -8.90 -41.19 -49.92
CA GLY A 53 -9.16 -40.44 -51.16
C GLY A 53 -10.68 -40.12 -51.12
N SER A 54 -11.15 -38.88 -51.27
CA SER A 54 -11.53 -38.20 -52.53
C SER A 54 -13.05 -38.02 -52.71
N GLY A 55 -13.46 -36.78 -53.05
CA GLY A 55 -14.68 -36.42 -53.83
C GLY A 55 -15.90 -35.97 -53.00
N GLY A 56 -16.65 -34.91 -53.30
CA GLY A 56 -16.71 -33.87 -54.35
C GLY A 56 -17.89 -32.93 -53.98
N SER A 57 -17.80 -31.60 -54.09
CA SER A 57 -18.08 -30.72 -55.26
C SER A 57 -19.56 -30.40 -55.54
N GLY A 58 -19.86 -29.09 -55.65
CA GLY A 58 -21.06 -28.46 -56.26
C GLY A 58 -21.70 -27.42 -55.31
N GLY A 59 -21.78 -26.11 -55.54
CA GLY A 59 -21.92 -25.28 -56.76
C GLY A 59 -23.26 -24.51 -56.64
N SER A 60 -23.28 -23.23 -56.25
CA SER A 60 -23.28 -22.01 -57.11
C SER A 60 -24.68 -21.44 -57.46
N GLY A 61 -24.80 -20.10 -57.36
CA GLY A 61 -25.78 -19.23 -58.03
C GLY A 61 -26.85 -18.62 -57.10
N GLY A 62 -27.15 -17.32 -57.07
CA GLY A 62 -26.81 -16.19 -57.94
C GLY A 62 -28.02 -15.24 -58.10
N THR A 63 -27.82 -13.96 -57.76
CA THR A 63 -28.40 -12.70 -58.32
C THR A 63 -29.94 -12.52 -58.45
N THR A 64 -30.52 -11.38 -58.02
CA THR A 64 -30.80 -10.12 -58.76
C THR A 64 -31.76 -9.27 -57.86
N GLY A 65 -31.95 -7.94 -57.89
CA GLY A 65 -31.47 -6.82 -58.70
C GLY A 65 -32.48 -5.63 -58.60
N GLY A 66 -31.99 -4.39 -58.37
CA GLY A 66 -32.58 -3.04 -58.69
C GLY A 66 -33.96 -2.63 -58.12
N ALA A 67 -34.38 -1.36 -58.09
CA ALA A 67 -33.80 -0.04 -58.35
C ALA A 67 -34.79 1.07 -57.88
N GLY A 68 -34.34 2.32 -57.67
CA GLY A 68 -35.21 3.52 -57.62
C GLY A 68 -34.64 4.76 -56.91
N GLY A 69 -34.19 5.78 -57.67
CA GLY A 69 -33.83 7.14 -57.20
C GLY A 69 -35.05 8.00 -56.80
N THR A 70 -34.95 9.27 -56.34
CA THR A 70 -34.20 10.43 -56.86
C THR A 70 -34.18 11.64 -55.86
N GLY A 71 -33.22 12.57 -56.08
CA GLY A 71 -33.22 14.01 -55.65
C GLY A 71 -32.34 14.34 -54.43
N GLY A 72 -31.18 15.02 -54.49
CA GLY A 72 -30.85 16.37 -55.01
C GLY A 72 -31.21 17.43 -53.94
N THR A 73 -30.36 18.29 -53.35
CA THR A 73 -29.20 19.08 -53.84
C THR A 73 -28.42 19.78 -52.69
N THR A 74 -27.09 19.93 -52.88
CA THR A 74 -26.14 21.05 -52.51
C THR A 74 -25.95 21.48 -51.04
N GLY A 75 -24.76 21.73 -50.48
CA GLY A 75 -23.33 21.78 -50.87
C GLY A 75 -22.51 22.10 -49.59
N GLY A 76 -21.34 21.52 -49.29
CA GLY A 76 -20.00 21.78 -49.87
C GLY A 76 -19.28 22.86 -49.04
N THR A 77 -18.33 22.57 -48.13
CA THR A 77 -16.89 22.24 -48.32
C THR A 77 -16.32 21.95 -46.91
N GLY A 78 -15.48 20.97 -46.56
CA GLY A 78 -14.37 20.26 -47.25
C GLY A 78 -13.08 21.06 -47.05
N GLY A 79 -12.00 20.63 -46.39
CA GLY A 79 -11.57 19.36 -45.82
C GLY A 79 -10.06 19.47 -45.54
N THR A 80 -9.59 18.83 -44.48
CA THR A 80 -8.19 18.70 -44.05
C THR A 80 -7.39 17.79 -44.99
N SER A 81 -6.05 17.94 -45.03
CA SER A 81 -5.15 16.77 -45.10
C SER A 81 -3.70 17.14 -44.80
N ASP A 82 -3.06 16.13 -44.21
CA ASP A 82 -1.77 15.99 -43.56
C ASP A 82 -0.81 15.20 -44.48
N ALA A 83 0.50 15.37 -44.33
CA ALA A 83 1.56 14.36 -44.53
C ALA A 83 2.99 14.96 -44.46
N GLY A 84 3.86 14.34 -43.65
CA GLY A 84 5.33 14.57 -43.56
C GLY A 84 6.13 14.08 -44.78
N THR A 85 7.44 14.25 -44.93
CA THR A 85 8.60 13.94 -44.06
C THR A 85 9.92 14.42 -44.74
N ASP A 86 11.06 14.37 -44.02
CA ASP A 86 12.46 14.07 -44.47
C ASP A 86 13.58 15.11 -44.17
N GLN A 87 14.83 14.62 -44.15
CA GLN A 87 15.94 14.82 -43.19
C GLN A 87 17.05 15.86 -43.49
N SER A 88 17.80 16.17 -42.40
CA SER A 88 19.26 16.40 -42.23
C SER A 88 20.02 17.52 -42.98
N VAL A 89 20.73 18.38 -42.23
CA VAL A 89 22.20 18.64 -42.29
C VAL A 89 22.68 19.52 -41.11
N ASP A 90 23.96 19.35 -40.75
CA ASP A 90 24.75 19.86 -39.62
C ASP A 90 25.18 21.36 -39.65
N SER A 91 25.11 22.03 -38.47
CA SER A 91 26.06 22.96 -37.78
C SER A 91 26.81 24.13 -38.48
N PRO A 92 27.35 25.16 -37.75
CA PRO A 92 27.00 25.74 -36.43
C PRO A 92 26.95 27.30 -36.43
N THR A 93 26.30 27.94 -35.45
CA THR A 93 26.82 29.16 -34.76
C THR A 93 25.89 29.67 -33.65
N ASP A 94 26.50 29.85 -32.48
CA ASP A 94 26.34 30.90 -31.48
C ASP A 94 25.08 31.01 -30.59
N VAL A 95 25.40 31.22 -29.32
CA VAL A 95 24.58 31.22 -28.12
C VAL A 95 23.93 32.58 -27.90
N GLY A 96 22.63 32.57 -27.58
CA GLY A 96 21.89 33.74 -27.13
C GLY A 96 20.74 33.30 -26.22
N SER A 97 21.01 33.25 -24.93
CA SER A 97 20.02 33.01 -23.87
C SER A 97 19.20 34.29 -23.64
N ASP A 98 17.96 34.29 -24.13
CA ASP A 98 16.95 35.27 -23.79
C ASP A 98 16.39 35.00 -22.39
N SER A 99 16.63 35.96 -21.49
CA SER A 99 15.94 36.09 -20.21
C SER A 99 14.75 37.06 -20.39
N PRO A 100 13.53 36.73 -19.92
CA PRO A 100 12.41 37.64 -20.00
C PRO A 100 12.39 38.63 -18.81
N GLY A 101 12.56 39.91 -19.14
CA GLY A 101 11.85 41.07 -18.58
C GLY A 101 11.79 41.23 -17.07
N ASP A 102 12.80 41.88 -16.51
CA ASP A 102 12.69 42.57 -15.21
C ASP A 102 12.16 44.00 -15.43
N ALA A 103 11.14 44.35 -14.66
CA ALA A 103 10.52 45.66 -14.69
C ALA A 103 11.45 46.65 -13.98
N GLY A 104 11.84 47.70 -14.70
CA GLY A 104 12.72 48.74 -14.18
C GLY A 104 12.10 49.49 -13.01
N ASP A 105 12.55 49.15 -11.80
CA ASP A 105 12.56 50.04 -10.65
C ASP A 105 13.78 50.96 -10.78
N GLY A 106 13.55 52.27 -10.74
CA GLY A 106 14.58 53.27 -10.99
C GLY A 106 15.75 53.16 -10.02
N GLU A 107 16.95 52.93 -10.55
CA GLU A 107 18.19 53.19 -9.84
C GLU A 107 18.23 54.67 -9.43
N ALA A 108 18.05 54.91 -8.13
CA ALA A 108 18.52 56.15 -7.55
C ALA A 108 20.05 56.13 -7.69
N SER A 109 20.58 56.93 -8.61
CA SER A 109 22.02 57.23 -8.68
C SER A 109 22.52 57.52 -7.26
N LEU A 110 23.37 56.64 -6.74
CA LEU A 110 24.03 56.85 -5.47
C LEU A 110 24.73 58.23 -5.49
N PRO A 111 24.79 58.93 -4.34
CA PRO A 111 25.50 60.19 -4.27
C PRO A 111 26.94 60.04 -4.81
N PRO A 112 27.49 61.05 -5.52
CA PRO A 112 28.81 60.92 -6.16
C PRO A 112 29.97 60.65 -5.18
N HIS A 113 29.78 60.93 -3.89
CA HIS A 113 30.76 60.63 -2.86
C HIS A 113 30.88 59.12 -2.61
N CYS A 114 29.78 58.36 -2.72
CA CYS A 114 29.72 56.92 -2.43
C CYS A 114 30.37 56.00 -3.50
N SER A 115 31.24 56.52 -4.37
CA SER A 115 31.86 55.76 -5.47
C SER A 115 33.11 56.41 -6.07
N ASN A 116 33.74 57.34 -5.33
CA ASN A 116 34.86 58.12 -5.81
C ASN A 116 36.24 57.59 -5.34
N THR A 117 36.29 56.42 -4.72
CA THR A 117 37.50 55.74 -4.22
C THR A 117 38.24 56.50 -3.11
N GLN A 118 37.57 57.47 -2.50
CA GLN A 118 38.08 58.25 -1.37
C GLN A 118 37.12 58.14 -0.19
N LYS A 119 37.63 58.42 1.00
CA LYS A 119 36.79 58.55 2.19
C LYS A 119 36.39 60.01 2.34
N ASP A 120 35.12 60.32 2.08
CA ASP A 120 34.57 61.65 2.30
C ASP A 120 34.04 61.84 3.73
N ALA A 121 33.67 63.08 4.09
CA ALA A 121 33.25 63.43 5.45
C ALA A 121 31.90 62.80 5.86
N ASP A 122 31.06 62.47 4.88
CA ASP A 122 29.74 61.89 5.08
C ASP A 122 29.76 60.34 5.10
N GLU A 123 30.94 59.73 4.98
CA GLU A 123 31.18 58.29 4.92
C GLU A 123 31.94 57.77 6.14
N THR A 124 31.72 56.49 6.50
CA THR A 124 32.45 55.88 7.60
C THR A 124 33.68 55.10 7.15
N ASP A 125 33.67 54.57 5.92
CA ASP A 125 34.82 54.00 5.23
C ASP A 125 34.77 54.39 3.74
N VAL A 126 35.83 54.10 2.97
CA VAL A 126 35.94 54.50 1.55
C VAL A 126 34.73 54.00 0.76
N ASP A 127 33.97 54.94 0.18
CA ASP A 127 32.78 54.71 -0.64
C ASP A 127 31.59 54.03 0.07
N CYS A 128 31.53 54.02 1.41
CA CYS A 128 30.45 53.34 2.14
C CYS A 128 30.16 53.86 3.55
N GLY A 129 28.96 53.52 4.03
CA GLY A 129 28.46 53.87 5.35
C GLY A 129 28.12 55.36 5.49
N GLY A 130 27.67 55.78 6.67
CA GLY A 130 27.15 57.12 6.88
C GLY A 130 25.68 57.25 6.48
N LYS A 131 25.26 58.47 6.15
CA LYS A 131 23.84 58.80 6.05
C LYS A 131 23.21 58.38 4.71
N ASP A 132 23.93 58.61 3.61
CA ASP A 132 23.36 58.56 2.25
C ASP A 132 24.05 57.51 1.34
N CYS A 133 25.08 56.80 1.84
CA CYS A 133 25.74 55.69 1.13
C CYS A 133 25.22 54.32 1.57
N ALA A 134 25.49 53.30 0.75
CA ALA A 134 25.22 51.91 1.09
C ALA A 134 26.08 51.46 2.28
N GLY A 135 25.57 50.54 3.10
CA GLY A 135 26.30 50.01 4.25
C GLY A 135 27.59 49.30 3.83
N CYS A 136 28.66 49.50 4.59
CA CYS A 136 29.96 48.92 4.37
C CYS A 136 30.00 47.40 4.59
N ASP A 137 30.88 46.73 3.84
CA ASP A 137 31.19 45.31 4.00
C ASP A 137 31.83 44.98 5.36
N THR A 138 31.85 43.69 5.70
CA THR A 138 32.51 43.19 6.92
C THR A 138 33.98 43.61 6.96
N GLY A 139 34.45 44.07 8.13
CA GLY A 139 35.83 44.50 8.33
C GLY A 139 36.08 46.00 8.08
N LYS A 140 35.08 46.74 7.58
CA LYS A 140 35.15 48.19 7.34
C LYS A 140 34.79 49.01 8.58
N VAL A 141 35.25 50.27 8.61
CA VAL A 141 35.03 51.18 9.74
C VAL A 141 33.58 51.67 9.77
N CYS A 142 32.99 51.68 10.96
CA CYS A 142 31.62 52.10 11.20
C CYS A 142 31.49 52.95 12.47
N ALA A 143 30.48 53.82 12.52
CA ALA A 143 30.13 54.61 13.70
C ALA A 143 28.84 54.10 14.36
N VAL A 144 27.85 53.73 13.55
CA VAL A 144 26.53 53.22 13.92
C VAL A 144 26.19 51.95 13.14
N ALA A 145 25.18 51.22 13.59
CA ALA A 145 24.75 49.96 12.97
C ALA A 145 24.40 50.10 11.48
N THR A 146 23.76 51.21 11.08
CA THR A 146 23.36 51.46 9.69
C THR A 146 24.52 51.63 8.71
N ASP A 147 25.72 51.90 9.23
CA ASP A 147 26.93 52.03 8.41
C ASP A 147 27.42 50.68 7.87
N CYS A 148 26.89 49.56 8.36
CA CYS A 148 27.29 48.22 7.96
C CYS A 148 26.19 47.52 7.15
N ALA A 149 26.56 46.82 6.09
CA ALA A 149 25.65 45.94 5.36
C ALA A 149 25.06 44.85 6.27
N SER A 150 25.84 44.36 7.24
CA SER A 150 25.39 43.42 8.29
C SER A 150 24.48 44.04 9.35
N LYS A 151 24.35 45.37 9.38
CA LYS A 151 23.69 46.13 10.45
C LYS A 151 24.32 45.95 11.84
N LYS A 152 25.54 45.39 11.92
CA LYS A 152 26.28 45.16 13.17
C LYS A 152 27.59 45.94 13.17
N CYS A 153 27.59 47.10 13.82
CA CYS A 153 28.80 47.85 14.10
C CYS A 153 29.32 47.51 15.50
N ASN A 154 30.54 46.99 15.59
CA ASN A 154 31.16 46.62 16.85
C ASN A 154 31.53 47.87 17.65
N SER A 155 31.01 47.99 18.87
CA SER A 155 31.19 49.19 19.70
C SER A 155 32.61 49.40 20.19
N THR A 156 33.45 48.35 20.21
CA THR A 156 34.81 48.38 20.78
C THR A 156 35.84 48.74 19.73
N ASN A 157 35.86 48.05 18.59
CA ASN A 157 36.85 48.27 17.53
C ASN A 157 36.33 49.18 16.39
N LYS A 158 35.03 49.56 16.41
CA LYS A 158 34.39 50.40 15.39
C LYS A 158 34.46 49.81 13.98
N ILE A 159 34.31 48.49 13.89
CA ILE A 159 34.36 47.73 12.63
C ILE A 159 33.03 46.98 12.42
N CYS A 160 32.62 46.81 11.16
CA CYS A 160 31.49 46.00 10.77
C CYS A 160 31.77 44.51 11.00
N ASP A 161 31.01 43.88 11.90
CA ASP A 161 31.09 42.44 12.15
C ASP A 161 30.31 41.67 11.07
N PRO A 162 30.70 40.42 10.75
CA PRO A 162 29.93 39.57 9.83
C PRO A 162 28.53 39.29 10.40
N PRO A 163 27.51 39.07 9.54
CA PRO A 163 26.19 38.63 9.99
C PRO A 163 26.31 37.24 10.63
N LEU A 164 25.77 37.07 11.84
CA LEU A 164 25.76 35.79 12.55
C LEU A 164 24.32 35.41 12.92
N CYS A 165 24.01 34.12 12.82
CA CYS A 165 22.67 33.58 13.13
C CYS A 165 22.28 33.61 14.63
N THR A 166 22.97 34.39 15.47
CA THR A 166 22.80 34.45 16.93
C THR A 166 23.16 35.85 17.47
N ASP A 167 23.22 36.87 16.60
CA ASP A 167 23.67 38.22 16.97
C ASP A 167 22.55 39.15 17.45
N GLY A 168 21.30 38.67 17.46
CA GLY A 168 20.11 39.39 17.91
C GLY A 168 19.48 40.27 16.83
N ILE A 169 19.94 40.21 15.59
CA ILE A 169 19.57 41.13 14.51
C ILE A 169 19.16 40.34 13.28
N LYS A 170 17.99 40.65 12.69
CA LYS A 170 17.59 40.07 11.40
C LYS A 170 18.49 40.58 10.27
N ASN A 171 19.51 39.82 9.88
CA ASN A 171 20.48 40.19 8.84
C ASN A 171 20.92 38.99 7.97
N GLY A 172 21.75 39.25 6.96
CA GLY A 172 22.27 38.18 6.09
C GLY A 172 21.17 37.36 5.40
N ALA A 173 21.23 36.04 5.58
CA ALA A 173 20.30 35.08 4.95
C ALA A 173 19.05 34.79 5.79
N GLU A 174 18.87 35.44 6.92
CA GLU A 174 17.82 35.13 7.90
C GLU A 174 16.41 35.48 7.43
N SER A 175 15.45 34.60 7.69
CA SER A 175 14.03 34.87 7.43
C SER A 175 13.32 35.52 8.62
N ASP A 176 13.80 35.29 9.84
CA ASP A 176 13.44 35.99 11.07
C ASP A 176 14.70 36.18 11.94
N THR A 177 14.64 37.01 12.98
CA THR A 177 15.81 37.29 13.84
C THR A 177 16.47 36.00 14.34
N ASP A 178 17.75 35.81 14.00
CA ASP A 178 18.59 34.67 14.40
C ASP A 178 18.12 33.30 13.85
N CYS A 179 17.29 33.26 12.79
CA CYS A 179 16.84 32.00 12.20
C CYS A 179 16.42 32.07 10.72
N GLY A 180 16.37 30.90 10.09
CA GLY A 180 15.95 30.75 8.70
C GLY A 180 17.03 31.09 7.68
N GLY A 181 16.86 30.67 6.43
CA GLY A 181 17.93 30.67 5.44
C GLY A 181 18.87 29.48 5.56
N ALA A 182 19.69 29.26 4.52
CA ALA A 182 20.43 28.00 4.34
C ALA A 182 21.47 27.68 5.42
N ASN A 183 22.02 28.70 6.10
CA ASN A 183 23.14 28.55 7.03
C ASN A 183 22.78 28.85 8.49
N CYS A 184 21.51 29.09 8.79
CA CYS A 184 21.05 29.41 10.14
C CYS A 184 20.16 28.30 10.71
N PRO A 185 19.99 28.25 12.04
CA PRO A 185 19.02 27.36 12.67
C PRO A 185 17.61 27.58 12.11
N LEU A 186 16.81 26.51 12.07
CA LEU A 186 15.42 26.60 11.63
C LEU A 186 14.59 27.44 12.59
N CYS A 187 13.74 28.29 12.04
CA CYS A 187 12.80 29.11 12.77
C CYS A 187 11.73 28.26 13.46
N ALA A 188 11.45 28.61 14.72
CA ALA A 188 10.35 28.04 15.48
C ALA A 188 8.99 28.47 14.91
N ASP A 189 7.92 27.80 15.36
CA ASP A 189 6.55 28.13 14.96
C ASP A 189 6.24 29.62 15.16
N THR A 190 5.37 30.17 14.32
CA THR A 190 4.92 31.58 14.26
C THR A 190 5.97 32.62 13.82
N LYS A 191 7.24 32.23 13.66
CA LYS A 191 8.30 33.11 13.15
C LYS A 191 8.13 33.38 11.66
N THR A 192 8.67 34.50 11.19
CA THR A 192 8.62 34.90 9.77
C THR A 192 9.48 33.96 8.92
N CYS A 193 8.97 33.58 7.76
CA CYS A 193 9.67 32.67 6.86
C CYS A 193 9.48 33.08 5.41
N ASN A 194 10.44 32.69 4.56
CA ASN A 194 10.34 32.87 3.12
C ASN A 194 9.93 31.56 2.43
N SER A 195 10.38 30.44 2.98
CA SER A 195 10.20 29.08 2.47
C SER A 195 10.05 28.04 3.59
N GLY A 196 9.56 26.84 3.27
CA GLY A 196 9.41 25.76 4.25
C GLY A 196 10.74 25.30 4.88
N THR A 197 11.85 25.42 4.15
CA THR A 197 13.19 25.09 4.66
C THR A 197 13.69 26.05 5.72
N ASP A 198 13.03 27.19 5.92
CA ASP A 198 13.34 28.11 7.01
C ASP A 198 12.73 27.65 8.33
N CYS A 199 11.75 26.75 8.32
CA CYS A 199 10.92 26.39 9.47
C CYS A 199 11.27 25.02 10.03
N ALA A 200 11.28 24.89 11.35
CA ALA A 200 11.48 23.60 12.02
C ALA A 200 10.36 22.61 11.68
N SER A 201 9.15 23.10 11.42
CA SER A 201 8.00 22.31 10.95
C SER A 201 8.06 21.93 9.47
N GLY A 202 8.95 22.54 8.69
CA GLY A 202 8.99 22.41 7.24
C GLY A 202 7.88 23.16 6.50
N VAL A 203 6.99 23.87 7.22
CA VAL A 203 5.80 24.51 6.64
C VAL A 203 5.85 26.02 6.85
N CYS A 204 5.93 26.76 5.74
CA CYS A 204 5.87 28.22 5.69
C CYS A 204 4.63 28.66 4.92
N ALA A 205 3.64 29.25 5.60
CA ALA A 205 2.36 29.62 5.00
C ALA A 205 1.75 30.86 5.67
N GLY A 206 0.63 31.34 5.12
CA GLY A 206 -0.11 32.50 5.62
C GLY A 206 0.27 33.83 4.96
N ALA A 207 -0.41 34.89 5.39
CA ALA A 207 -0.17 36.27 4.98
C ALA A 207 -0.27 37.20 6.22
N PRO A 208 0.87 37.63 6.81
CA PRO A 208 2.26 37.39 6.38
C PRO A 208 2.70 35.92 6.52
N LYS A 209 3.69 35.51 5.72
CA LYS A 209 4.25 34.15 5.75
C LYS A 209 4.93 33.88 7.10
N THR A 210 4.47 32.85 7.79
CA THR A 210 5.00 32.42 9.08
C THR A 210 5.15 30.90 9.15
N CYS A 211 6.07 30.43 9.98
CA CYS A 211 6.25 29.02 10.25
C CYS A 211 5.00 28.47 10.93
N GLN A 212 4.40 27.43 10.36
CA GLN A 212 3.18 26.86 10.89
C GLN A 212 3.49 25.81 11.96
N VAL A 213 2.59 25.68 12.94
CA VAL A 213 2.64 24.60 13.92
C VAL A 213 2.46 23.25 13.19
N PRO A 214 3.29 22.23 13.47
CA PRO A 214 3.12 20.88 12.96
C PRO A 214 1.67 20.38 13.09
N ASN A 215 1.08 19.89 12.01
CA ASN A 215 -0.27 19.33 12.05
C ASN A 215 -0.41 18.08 11.20
N CYS A 216 -1.30 17.19 11.63
CA CYS A 216 -1.55 15.88 11.04
C CYS A 216 -2.27 15.89 9.68
N SER A 217 -2.14 16.97 8.90
CA SER A 217 -2.81 17.14 7.61
C SER A 217 -2.13 18.17 6.70
N ASP A 218 -0.90 18.59 7.01
CA ASP A 218 -0.17 19.61 6.25
C ASP A 218 0.66 19.02 5.12
N ASN A 219 0.56 17.72 4.88
CA ASN A 219 1.32 17.03 3.86
C ASN A 219 2.83 17.05 4.09
N VAL A 220 3.29 17.26 5.31
CA VAL A 220 4.71 17.23 5.68
C VAL A 220 4.90 16.33 6.89
N LYS A 221 5.87 15.41 6.83
CA LYS A 221 6.24 14.59 8.00
C LYS A 221 6.95 15.46 9.04
N ASN A 222 6.22 15.94 10.03
CA ASN A 222 6.76 16.83 11.08
C ASN A 222 6.25 16.47 12.48
N GLY A 223 6.75 17.19 13.49
CA GLY A 223 6.37 16.96 14.89
C GLY A 223 6.53 15.50 15.35
N ASN A 224 5.46 14.93 15.90
CA ASN A 224 5.45 13.59 16.48
C ASN A 224 4.94 12.49 15.55
N GLU A 225 4.75 12.79 14.27
CA GLU A 225 4.24 11.85 13.28
C GLU A 225 5.11 10.60 13.14
N GLY A 226 4.45 9.47 12.84
CA GLY A 226 5.09 8.21 12.47
C GLY A 226 5.49 8.23 11.00
N ASP A 227 4.56 8.64 10.14
CA ASP A 227 4.74 8.99 8.74
C ASP A 227 3.92 10.25 8.41
N LYS A 228 4.11 10.82 7.22
CA LYS A 228 3.41 12.03 6.77
C LYS A 228 1.91 11.98 7.12
N ASP A 229 1.48 12.91 7.97
CA ASP A 229 0.10 13.11 8.44
C ASP A 229 -0.53 11.94 9.24
N CYS A 230 0.28 11.00 9.76
CA CYS A 230 -0.23 9.83 10.49
C CYS A 230 0.66 9.34 11.64
N GLY A 231 0.06 8.60 12.57
CA GLY A 231 0.77 7.99 13.70
C GLY A 231 1.17 8.97 14.79
N GLY A 232 1.82 8.47 15.84
CA GLY A 232 2.19 9.26 17.00
C GLY A 232 0.96 9.85 17.71
N THR A 233 0.91 11.18 17.79
CA THR A 233 -0.22 11.90 18.38
C THR A 233 -1.38 12.13 17.40
N CYS A 234 -1.22 11.76 16.13
CA CYS A 234 -2.26 11.98 15.14
C CYS A 234 -3.47 11.05 15.34
N PRO A 235 -4.69 11.54 15.11
CA PRO A 235 -5.90 10.70 15.12
C PRO A 235 -5.84 9.62 14.03
N SER A 236 -5.28 9.97 12.88
CA SER A 236 -5.10 9.08 11.73
C SER A 236 -3.97 8.09 12.01
N LYS A 237 -4.28 6.80 11.85
CA LYS A 237 -3.29 5.73 11.89
C LYS A 237 -2.61 5.57 10.54
N CYS A 238 -1.35 5.19 10.55
CA CYS A 238 -0.59 4.91 9.35
C CYS A 238 -1.02 3.59 8.71
N SER A 239 -1.16 3.64 7.39
CA SER A 239 -1.46 2.52 6.51
C SER A 239 -0.28 1.55 6.41
N LEU A 240 -0.53 0.38 5.84
CA LEU A 240 0.50 -0.64 5.61
C LEU A 240 1.65 -0.10 4.76
N GLY A 241 2.88 -0.45 5.13
CA GLY A 241 4.11 0.00 4.48
C GLY A 241 4.61 1.38 4.92
N GLN A 242 3.76 2.21 5.53
CA GLN A 242 4.16 3.52 6.05
C GLN A 242 5.05 3.39 7.29
N SER A 243 5.83 4.45 7.54
CA SER A 243 6.73 4.54 8.68
C SER A 243 5.98 4.58 10.02
N CYS A 244 6.55 3.98 11.06
CA CYS A 244 5.97 4.00 12.40
C CYS A 244 7.07 3.97 13.46
N LYS A 245 6.75 4.47 14.65
CA LYS A 245 7.60 4.43 15.85
C LYS A 245 7.05 3.43 16.87
N ALA A 246 5.74 3.26 16.93
CA ALA A 246 5.04 2.36 17.82
C ALA A 246 3.95 1.57 17.11
N ALA A 247 3.58 0.41 17.66
CA ALA A 247 2.46 -0.42 17.19
C ALA A 247 1.18 0.39 17.02
N ALA A 248 0.86 1.23 18.01
CA ALA A 248 -0.32 2.10 18.02
C ALA A 248 -0.32 3.17 16.93
N ASP A 249 0.78 3.39 16.20
CA ASP A 249 0.81 4.30 15.06
C ASP A 249 0.12 3.70 13.84
N CYS A 250 0.10 2.36 13.74
CA CYS A 250 -0.37 1.62 12.58
C CYS A 250 -1.85 1.25 12.71
N GLY A 251 -2.58 1.29 11.59
CA GLY A 251 -3.95 0.77 11.56
C GLY A 251 -3.99 -0.71 11.94
N SER A 252 -2.96 -1.47 11.53
CA SER A 252 -2.80 -2.89 11.86
C SER A 252 -2.38 -3.16 13.31
N ASN A 253 -2.05 -2.13 14.09
CA ASN A 253 -1.38 -2.26 15.39
C ASN A 253 -0.06 -3.05 15.36
N VAL A 254 0.58 -3.18 14.18
CA VAL A 254 1.86 -3.90 14.02
C VAL A 254 2.88 -2.98 13.39
N CYS A 255 3.81 -2.51 14.21
CA CYS A 255 4.98 -1.76 13.77
C CYS A 255 6.23 -2.62 13.92
N THR A 256 6.80 -3.06 12.80
CA THR A 256 8.03 -3.87 12.80
C THR A 256 8.99 -3.30 11.77
N THR A 257 10.29 -3.29 12.08
CA THR A 257 11.32 -2.66 11.21
C THR A 257 10.97 -1.21 10.85
N SER A 258 10.38 -0.46 11.80
CA SER A 258 9.91 0.92 11.61
C SER A 258 8.87 1.11 10.49
N GLN A 259 8.15 0.04 10.12
CA GLN A 259 7.07 0.08 9.13
C GLN A 259 5.82 -0.65 9.62
N CYS A 260 4.67 -0.15 9.23
CA CYS A 260 3.39 -0.81 9.47
C CYS A 260 3.30 -2.08 8.62
N LYS A 261 3.13 -3.23 9.27
CA LYS A 261 3.03 -4.55 8.60
C LYS A 261 1.68 -5.19 8.85
N CYS A 262 1.40 -6.24 8.08
CA CYS A 262 0.24 -7.08 8.31
C CYS A 262 0.31 -7.77 9.69
N PRO A 263 -0.83 -8.03 10.33
CA PRO A 263 -0.90 -8.94 11.47
C PRO A 263 -0.27 -10.30 11.15
N ALA A 264 0.21 -10.98 12.18
CA ALA A 264 0.82 -12.30 12.02
C ALA A 264 -0.15 -13.29 11.35
N GLY A 265 0.36 -14.08 10.41
CA GLY A 265 -0.44 -15.03 9.63
C GLY A 265 -1.24 -14.42 8.47
N MET A 266 -0.97 -13.16 8.09
CA MET A 266 -1.58 -12.51 6.93
C MET A 266 -0.52 -12.10 5.89
N ALA A 267 -0.85 -12.29 4.61
CA ALA A 267 -0.06 -11.84 3.46
C ALA A 267 -0.44 -10.39 3.10
N LEU A 268 0.55 -9.60 2.71
CA LEU A 268 0.38 -8.25 2.17
C LEU A 268 0.06 -8.33 0.68
N VAL A 269 -1.03 -7.71 0.24
CA VAL A 269 -1.46 -7.68 -1.16
C VAL A 269 -1.60 -6.23 -1.62
N ALA A 270 -0.98 -5.91 -2.75
CA ALA A 270 -1.14 -4.60 -3.39
C ALA A 270 -2.55 -4.47 -3.98
N ALA A 271 -3.22 -3.36 -3.70
CA ALA A 271 -4.50 -3.01 -4.30
C ALA A 271 -4.27 -2.48 -5.72
N THR A 272 -5.13 -2.84 -6.67
CA THR A 272 -5.05 -2.39 -8.08
C THR A 272 -5.25 -0.88 -8.23
N GLY A 273 -5.93 -0.22 -7.28
CA GLY A 273 -6.17 1.23 -7.27
C GLY A 273 -5.16 2.04 -6.46
N GLY A 274 -4.06 1.41 -6.01
CA GLY A 274 -3.12 2.00 -5.05
C GLY A 274 -3.44 1.65 -3.61
N GLY A 275 -2.41 1.61 -2.77
CA GLY A 275 -2.49 1.09 -1.40
C GLY A 275 -2.27 -0.42 -1.31
N SER A 276 -2.54 -0.98 -0.14
CA SER A 276 -2.37 -2.41 0.14
C SER A 276 -3.33 -2.81 1.24
N TYR A 277 -3.67 -4.09 1.29
CA TYR A 277 -4.45 -4.70 2.35
C TYR A 277 -3.81 -6.02 2.75
N CYS A 278 -4.26 -6.59 3.86
CA CYS A 278 -3.83 -7.91 4.29
C CYS A 278 -4.93 -8.94 4.09
N ILE A 279 -4.55 -10.17 3.76
CA ILE A 279 -5.43 -11.33 3.68
C ILE A 279 -4.77 -12.48 4.42
N ASP A 280 -5.54 -13.30 5.12
CA ASP A 280 -5.00 -14.49 5.78
C ASP A 280 -4.22 -15.36 4.78
N GLN A 281 -3.02 -15.78 5.20
CA GLN A 281 -2.12 -16.58 4.37
C GLN A 281 -2.75 -17.92 3.99
N LEU A 282 -3.53 -18.48 4.92
CA LEU A 282 -4.13 -19.81 4.88
C LEU A 282 -5.62 -19.70 5.20
N GLU A 283 -6.40 -20.73 4.89
CA GLU A 283 -7.78 -20.82 5.38
C GLU A 283 -7.81 -20.93 6.91
N VAL A 284 -8.93 -20.53 7.52
CA VAL A 284 -9.13 -20.71 8.96
C VAL A 284 -9.20 -22.20 9.29
N SER A 285 -8.30 -22.64 10.17
CA SER A 285 -8.25 -24.04 10.63
C SER A 285 -9.33 -24.38 11.65
N TYR A 286 -9.60 -25.68 11.81
CA TYR A 286 -10.45 -26.21 12.88
C TYR A 286 -10.02 -25.70 14.26
N GLU A 287 -8.71 -25.72 14.57
CA GLU A 287 -8.18 -25.27 15.86
C GLU A 287 -8.49 -23.80 16.13
N GLN A 288 -8.24 -22.95 15.13
CA GLN A 288 -8.52 -21.52 15.24
C GLN A 288 -10.00 -21.26 15.45
N TYR A 289 -10.87 -21.92 14.68
CA TYR A 289 -12.32 -21.76 14.83
C TYR A 289 -12.84 -22.29 16.18
N GLU A 290 -12.26 -23.38 16.70
CA GLU A 290 -12.61 -23.92 18.02
C GLU A 290 -12.37 -22.88 19.13
N THR A 291 -11.30 -22.08 19.05
CA THR A 291 -11.05 -21.00 20.03
C THR A 291 -12.13 -19.91 19.99
N PHE A 292 -12.58 -19.53 18.79
CA PHE A 292 -13.70 -18.60 18.60
C PHE A 292 -15.00 -19.16 19.19
N TRP A 293 -15.31 -20.42 18.87
CA TRP A 293 -16.51 -21.09 19.35
C TRP A 293 -16.54 -21.18 20.88
N GLN A 294 -15.42 -21.53 21.52
CA GLN A 294 -15.29 -21.57 22.98
C GLN A 294 -15.42 -20.19 23.63
N ALA A 295 -14.97 -19.12 22.96
CA ALA A 295 -15.13 -17.76 23.45
C ALA A 295 -16.59 -17.29 23.47
N GLY A 296 -17.46 -17.90 22.64
CA GLY A 296 -18.89 -17.63 22.59
C GLY A 296 -19.26 -16.15 22.44
N PRO A 297 -18.64 -15.38 21.53
CA PRO A 297 -18.96 -13.96 21.36
C PRO A 297 -20.38 -13.78 20.86
N THR A 298 -20.99 -12.62 21.08
CA THR A 298 -22.30 -12.28 20.53
C THR A 298 -22.17 -11.13 19.55
N PHE A 299 -22.72 -11.29 18.35
CA PHE A 299 -22.73 -10.23 17.34
C PHE A 299 -24.15 -9.81 16.97
N ASN A 300 -24.31 -8.52 16.69
CA ASN A 300 -25.58 -7.95 16.24
C ASN A 300 -25.45 -7.50 14.78
N LEU A 301 -25.46 -8.47 13.87
CA LEU A 301 -25.59 -8.21 12.44
C LEU A 301 -27.04 -8.54 12.04
N PRO A 302 -27.86 -7.56 11.58
CA PRO A 302 -29.28 -7.79 11.33
C PRO A 302 -29.59 -8.98 10.42
N ALA A 303 -28.82 -9.14 9.34
CA ALA A 303 -28.97 -10.24 8.37
C ALA A 303 -28.63 -11.63 8.96
N CYS A 304 -27.96 -11.67 10.10
CA CYS A 304 -27.52 -12.88 10.82
C CYS A 304 -28.15 -13.01 12.21
N SER A 305 -29.18 -12.23 12.53
CA SER A 305 -29.85 -12.23 13.85
C SER A 305 -30.46 -13.58 14.25
N TRP A 306 -30.70 -14.46 13.27
CA TRP A 306 -31.19 -15.83 13.45
C TRP A 306 -30.07 -16.80 13.87
N ASN A 307 -28.80 -16.51 13.54
CA ASN A 307 -27.68 -17.38 13.87
C ASN A 307 -27.21 -17.08 15.30
N THR A 308 -27.67 -17.93 16.21
CA THR A 308 -27.40 -17.83 17.66
C THR A 308 -26.41 -18.89 18.14
N SER A 309 -25.98 -19.79 17.27
CA SER A 309 -25.09 -20.90 17.58
C SER A 309 -24.12 -21.09 16.42
N TYR A 310 -22.89 -20.60 16.61
CA TYR A 310 -21.77 -20.74 15.67
C TYR A 310 -21.19 -22.16 15.61
N THR A 311 -22.05 -23.16 15.77
CA THR A 311 -21.68 -24.56 15.84
C THR A 311 -21.72 -25.16 14.43
N PRO A 312 -20.59 -25.64 13.87
CA PRO A 312 -20.55 -26.14 12.50
C PRO A 312 -21.40 -27.41 12.29
N THR A 313 -21.30 -28.37 13.21
CA THR A 313 -22.02 -29.65 13.14
C THR A 313 -22.52 -30.08 14.51
N SER A 314 -23.52 -30.97 14.57
CA SER A 314 -24.11 -31.44 15.84
C SER A 314 -23.14 -32.19 16.75
N ASN A 315 -22.06 -32.74 16.20
CA ASN A 315 -20.99 -33.42 16.94
C ASN A 315 -19.79 -32.51 17.26
N TRP A 316 -19.89 -31.20 17.06
CA TRP A 316 -18.80 -30.26 17.30
C TRP A 316 -18.62 -29.91 18.79
N PRO A 317 -17.37 -29.79 19.29
CA PRO A 317 -16.11 -30.18 18.66
C PRO A 317 -15.88 -31.70 18.81
N ALA A 318 -15.67 -32.42 17.70
CA ALA A 318 -15.37 -33.85 17.78
C ALA A 318 -13.87 -34.07 17.96
N SER A 319 -13.47 -34.88 18.95
CA SER A 319 -12.07 -35.23 19.20
C SER A 319 -11.40 -35.98 18.04
N SER A 320 -12.20 -36.53 17.12
CA SER A 320 -11.74 -37.20 15.90
C SER A 320 -11.36 -36.24 14.76
N PHE A 321 -11.65 -34.94 14.85
CA PHE A 321 -11.30 -34.00 13.81
C PHE A 321 -9.81 -33.66 13.83
N ASN A 322 -9.15 -33.74 12.66
CA ASN A 322 -7.80 -33.21 12.52
C ASN A 322 -7.85 -31.69 12.57
N LYS A 323 -7.38 -31.13 13.68
CA LYS A 323 -7.41 -29.70 14.00
C LYS A 323 -6.66 -28.80 13.00
N LYS A 324 -5.75 -29.37 12.19
CA LYS A 324 -4.95 -28.64 11.19
C LYS A 324 -5.64 -28.49 9.84
N LYS A 325 -6.79 -29.13 9.63
CA LYS A 325 -7.57 -28.96 8.39
C LYS A 325 -8.35 -27.65 8.41
N PRO A 326 -8.74 -27.10 7.25
CA PRO A 326 -9.63 -25.93 7.20
C PRO A 326 -10.96 -26.28 7.86
N VAL A 327 -11.53 -25.33 8.60
CA VAL A 327 -12.88 -25.44 9.16
C VAL A 327 -13.90 -25.49 8.02
N ARG A 328 -14.92 -26.32 8.19
CA ARG A 328 -15.98 -26.57 7.20
C ARG A 328 -17.31 -26.73 7.88
N ASN A 329 -18.39 -26.81 7.12
CA ASN A 329 -19.77 -26.81 7.64
C ASN A 329 -20.08 -25.53 8.43
N VAL A 330 -19.50 -24.41 8.02
CA VAL A 330 -19.78 -23.08 8.58
C VAL A 330 -20.59 -22.29 7.57
N ASP A 331 -21.56 -21.54 8.06
CA ASP A 331 -22.35 -20.65 7.20
C ASP A 331 -21.64 -19.30 7.03
N TRP A 332 -22.22 -18.43 6.21
CA TRP A 332 -21.64 -17.11 5.95
C TRP A 332 -21.57 -16.25 7.23
N CYS A 333 -22.58 -16.36 8.10
CA CYS A 333 -22.65 -15.60 9.34
C CYS A 333 -21.60 -16.08 10.36
N ASP A 334 -21.34 -17.39 10.41
CA ASP A 334 -20.25 -18.00 11.17
C ASP A 334 -18.89 -17.44 10.74
N ALA A 335 -18.63 -17.40 9.43
CA ALA A 335 -17.40 -16.88 8.84
C ALA A 335 -17.20 -15.38 9.14
N TRP A 336 -18.25 -14.59 8.93
CA TRP A 336 -18.25 -13.16 9.25
C TRP A 336 -17.99 -12.90 10.73
N ALA A 337 -18.69 -13.62 11.62
CA ALA A 337 -18.56 -13.47 13.07
C ALA A 337 -17.16 -13.83 13.57
N TYR A 338 -16.58 -14.92 13.05
CA TYR A 338 -15.19 -15.28 13.36
C TYR A 338 -14.23 -14.16 12.97
N CYS A 339 -14.35 -13.62 11.74
CA CYS A 339 -13.41 -12.59 11.29
C CYS A 339 -13.52 -11.34 12.16
N GLN A 340 -14.74 -10.92 12.53
CA GLN A 340 -14.93 -9.80 13.45
C GLN A 340 -14.35 -10.06 14.84
N TRP A 341 -14.54 -11.26 15.40
CA TRP A 341 -13.95 -11.67 16.67
C TRP A 341 -12.41 -11.62 16.63
N ALA A 342 -11.82 -12.05 15.51
CA ALA A 342 -10.38 -12.06 15.30
C ALA A 342 -9.78 -10.66 15.04
N GLY A 343 -10.59 -9.58 15.10
CA GLY A 343 -10.15 -8.21 14.78
C GLY A 343 -9.89 -7.98 13.29
N LYS A 344 -10.48 -8.82 12.44
CA LYS A 344 -10.38 -8.80 10.98
C LYS A 344 -11.79 -8.60 10.41
N ARG A 345 -11.98 -8.85 9.12
CA ARG A 345 -13.28 -8.89 8.45
C ARG A 345 -13.31 -10.01 7.43
N LEU A 346 -14.49 -10.46 7.05
CA LEU A 346 -14.61 -11.35 5.90
C LEU A 346 -14.14 -10.61 4.64
N CYS A 347 -13.43 -11.30 3.76
CA CYS A 347 -12.86 -10.69 2.55
C CYS A 347 -13.97 -10.17 1.65
N GLY A 348 -13.82 -8.95 1.14
CA GLY A 348 -14.86 -8.23 0.41
C GLY A 348 -14.25 -7.16 -0.48
N LYS A 349 -14.68 -5.91 -0.36
CA LYS A 349 -14.10 -4.78 -1.12
C LYS A 349 -12.67 -4.49 -0.72
N GLN A 350 -11.87 -4.01 -1.68
CA GLN A 350 -10.48 -3.58 -1.44
C GLN A 350 -10.34 -2.61 -0.28
N ASN A 351 -11.24 -1.63 -0.16
CA ASN A 351 -11.17 -0.59 0.87
C ASN A 351 -12.04 -0.88 2.12
N GLY A 352 -12.57 -2.09 2.27
CA GLY A 352 -13.44 -2.44 3.40
C GLY A 352 -14.91 -2.68 3.04
N GLY A 353 -15.52 -3.60 3.78
CA GLY A 353 -16.94 -3.95 3.67
C GLY A 353 -17.29 -4.86 2.48
N ALA A 354 -18.58 -5.06 2.28
CA ALA A 354 -19.11 -6.02 1.32
C ALA A 354 -18.89 -5.58 -0.14
N VAL A 355 -18.41 -6.49 -0.99
CA VAL A 355 -18.36 -6.32 -2.44
C VAL A 355 -19.73 -6.59 -3.05
N ALA A 356 -20.13 -5.76 -4.01
CA ALA A 356 -21.43 -5.92 -4.64
C ALA A 356 -21.51 -7.30 -5.31
N TYR A 357 -22.69 -7.91 -5.25
CA TYR A 357 -22.89 -9.31 -5.65
C TYR A 357 -22.49 -9.61 -7.11
N GLY A 358 -22.55 -8.61 -8.00
CA GLY A 358 -22.13 -8.71 -9.39
C GLY A 358 -20.65 -8.39 -9.64
N ASP A 359 -19.96 -7.79 -8.68
CA ASP A 359 -18.58 -7.28 -8.83
C ASP A 359 -17.51 -8.27 -8.33
N PHE A 360 -17.92 -9.46 -7.88
CA PHE A 360 -17.03 -10.51 -7.34
C PHE A 360 -15.88 -10.86 -8.29
N ALA A 361 -16.11 -10.79 -9.61
CA ALA A 361 -15.11 -11.12 -10.63
C ALA A 361 -14.17 -9.95 -10.98
N SER A 362 -14.39 -8.76 -10.42
CA SER A 362 -13.53 -7.61 -10.66
C SER A 362 -12.39 -7.58 -9.65
N ALA A 363 -11.16 -7.79 -10.12
CA ALA A 363 -9.97 -7.59 -9.30
C ALA A 363 -9.89 -6.15 -8.76
N ALA A 364 -10.49 -5.15 -9.43
CA ALA A 364 -10.51 -3.77 -8.91
C ALA A 364 -11.47 -3.56 -7.73
N GLN A 365 -12.46 -4.44 -7.55
CA GLN A 365 -13.47 -4.31 -6.52
C GLN A 365 -13.26 -5.32 -5.39
N SER A 366 -13.07 -6.60 -5.73
CA SER A 366 -12.93 -7.70 -4.77
C SER A 366 -11.47 -7.91 -4.35
N GLN A 367 -11.23 -7.97 -3.04
CA GLN A 367 -9.95 -8.38 -2.45
C GLN A 367 -9.63 -9.82 -2.74
N TRP A 368 -10.61 -10.70 -2.61
CA TRP A 368 -10.38 -12.12 -2.84
C TRP A 368 -9.94 -12.34 -4.29
N MET A 369 -10.64 -11.71 -5.22
CA MET A 369 -10.32 -11.79 -6.65
C MET A 369 -8.96 -11.18 -6.97
N ASN A 370 -8.63 -10.02 -6.40
CA ASN A 370 -7.32 -9.41 -6.58
C ASN A 370 -6.19 -10.27 -5.99
N ALA A 371 -6.37 -10.79 -4.77
CA ALA A 371 -5.38 -11.64 -4.11
C ALA A 371 -5.16 -12.97 -4.85
N CYS A 372 -6.22 -13.52 -5.46
CA CYS A 372 -6.13 -14.70 -6.29
C CYS A 372 -5.44 -14.40 -7.63
N THR A 373 -5.76 -13.30 -8.30
CA THR A 373 -5.31 -13.09 -9.69
C THR A 373 -4.08 -12.20 -9.85
N ALA A 374 -3.73 -11.40 -8.85
CA ALA A 374 -2.91 -10.18 -9.00
C ALA A 374 -3.39 -9.29 -10.18
N GLY A 375 -4.68 -9.35 -10.51
CA GLY A 375 -5.31 -8.64 -11.62
C GLY A 375 -5.09 -9.24 -13.02
N VAL A 376 -4.30 -10.31 -13.16
CA VAL A 376 -3.90 -10.83 -14.48
C VAL A 376 -4.01 -12.35 -14.65
N ASN A 377 -3.91 -13.11 -13.56
CA ASN A 377 -3.88 -14.57 -13.62
C ASN A 377 -5.29 -15.18 -13.66
N THR A 378 -5.39 -16.39 -14.24
CA THR A 378 -6.63 -17.20 -14.24
C THR A 378 -6.71 -18.06 -12.98
N TYR A 379 -5.58 -18.61 -12.57
CA TYR A 379 -5.34 -19.40 -11.35
C TYR A 379 -4.39 -18.62 -10.44
N PRO A 380 -4.27 -18.96 -9.16
CA PRO A 380 -3.45 -18.18 -8.24
C PRO A 380 -1.98 -18.01 -8.65
N TYR A 381 -1.47 -18.99 -9.38
CA TYR A 381 -0.07 -19.12 -9.81
C TYR A 381 0.15 -18.86 -11.31
N GLY A 382 -0.88 -18.50 -12.09
CA GLY A 382 -0.71 -18.21 -13.52
C GLY A 382 -1.96 -18.38 -14.37
N SER A 383 -1.79 -18.34 -15.70
CA SER A 383 -2.92 -18.36 -16.64
C SER A 383 -3.42 -19.77 -17.02
N ALA A 384 -2.60 -20.81 -16.80
CA ALA A 384 -2.90 -22.18 -17.18
C ALA A 384 -3.03 -23.09 -15.95
N PHE A 385 -3.98 -24.03 -16.01
CA PHE A 385 -4.14 -25.04 -14.96
C PHE A 385 -2.92 -25.96 -14.90
N VAL A 386 -2.44 -26.22 -13.69
CA VAL A 386 -1.39 -27.21 -13.43
C VAL A 386 -1.96 -28.29 -12.52
N ALA A 387 -2.11 -29.50 -13.06
CA ALA A 387 -2.63 -30.64 -12.31
C ALA A 387 -1.70 -30.99 -11.12
N GLY A 388 -2.30 -31.25 -9.95
CA GLY A 388 -1.53 -31.53 -8.74
C GLY A 388 -0.86 -30.31 -8.11
N ASN A 389 -1.13 -29.10 -8.61
CA ASN A 389 -0.57 -27.87 -8.04
C ASN A 389 -1.36 -27.39 -6.82
N CYS A 390 -2.69 -27.54 -6.86
CA CYS A 390 -3.63 -27.23 -5.78
C CYS A 390 -4.55 -28.42 -5.52
N VAL A 391 -5.10 -28.52 -4.30
CA VAL A 391 -5.94 -29.64 -3.88
C VAL A 391 -7.33 -29.56 -4.53
N GLY A 392 -7.51 -30.27 -5.65
CA GLY A 392 -8.80 -30.42 -6.31
C GLY A 392 -9.06 -31.85 -6.75
N GLN A 393 -10.01 -32.04 -7.66
CA GLN A 393 -10.35 -33.35 -8.21
C GLN A 393 -9.11 -34.03 -8.81
N GLY A 394 -8.84 -35.27 -8.38
CA GLY A 394 -7.70 -36.04 -8.85
C GLY A 394 -6.37 -35.69 -8.18
N TYR A 395 -6.36 -34.79 -7.18
CA TYR A 395 -5.20 -34.59 -6.33
C TYR A 395 -4.96 -35.83 -5.46
N ALA A 396 -3.86 -36.54 -5.68
CA ALA A 396 -3.46 -37.69 -4.90
C ALA A 396 -2.32 -37.32 -3.95
N PHE A 397 -2.58 -37.24 -2.65
CA PHE A 397 -1.51 -37.32 -1.65
C PHE A 397 -1.09 -38.79 -1.47
N PRO A 398 0.21 -39.09 -1.28
CA PRO A 398 0.68 -40.43 -0.93
C PRO A 398 0.07 -41.00 0.37
N ASP A 399 -0.46 -40.17 1.28
CA ASP A 399 -0.76 -40.60 2.66
C ASP A 399 -2.21 -40.49 3.16
N ALA A 400 -3.20 -39.87 2.49
CA ALA A 400 -4.55 -39.78 3.08
C ALA A 400 -5.69 -39.33 2.13
N GLY A 401 -6.33 -40.28 1.45
CA GLY A 401 -7.73 -40.20 1.02
C GLY A 401 -8.17 -39.05 0.08
N VAL A 402 -9.42 -39.10 -0.35
CA VAL A 402 -10.09 -38.01 -1.08
C VAL A 402 -10.65 -37.04 -0.05
N GLY A 403 -10.13 -35.83 0.06
CA GLY A 403 -10.55 -34.86 1.08
C GLY A 403 -9.65 -33.63 1.21
N PRO A 404 -10.06 -32.65 2.04
CA PRO A 404 -9.27 -31.45 2.29
C PRO A 404 -8.00 -31.78 3.06
N GLN A 405 -6.95 -31.02 2.79
CA GLN A 405 -5.62 -31.19 3.35
C GLN A 405 -5.39 -30.22 4.51
N ASP A 406 -4.29 -30.39 5.22
CA ASP A 406 -3.94 -29.51 6.33
C ASP A 406 -3.56 -28.13 5.77
N VAL A 407 -4.02 -27.04 6.40
CA VAL A 407 -3.88 -25.68 5.86
C VAL A 407 -2.42 -25.24 5.63
N ASN A 408 -1.46 -25.88 6.30
CA ASN A 408 -0.03 -25.61 6.13
C ASN A 408 0.73 -26.66 5.30
N ARG A 409 0.00 -27.64 4.74
CA ARG A 409 0.54 -28.77 3.98
C ARG A 409 -0.24 -29.01 2.69
N SER A 410 -1.22 -28.17 2.37
CA SER A 410 -1.84 -28.19 1.05
C SER A 410 -0.75 -27.94 0.02
N ALA A 411 -0.81 -28.71 -1.07
CA ALA A 411 0.18 -28.82 -2.14
C ALA A 411 1.25 -27.72 -2.13
N ASN A 412 2.53 -28.04 -1.87
CA ASN A 412 3.64 -27.07 -1.70
C ASN A 412 3.79 -26.01 -2.81
N ASN A 413 3.02 -26.12 -3.89
CA ASN A 413 3.04 -25.25 -5.07
C ASN A 413 1.73 -24.47 -5.30
N CYS A 414 0.70 -24.58 -4.45
CA CYS A 414 -0.54 -23.80 -4.54
C CYS A 414 -0.36 -22.38 -3.99
N LEU A 415 0.65 -21.69 -4.51
CA LEU A 415 0.96 -20.32 -4.13
C LEU A 415 -0.08 -19.38 -4.73
N GLY A 416 -0.59 -18.48 -3.90
CA GLY A 416 -1.37 -17.33 -4.29
C GLY A 416 -0.54 -16.32 -5.08
N ALA A 417 -1.21 -15.32 -5.65
CA ALA A 417 -0.53 -14.31 -6.45
C ALA A 417 0.32 -13.33 -5.61
N ALA A 418 0.17 -13.36 -4.28
CA ALA A 418 0.99 -12.62 -3.32
C ALA A 418 1.93 -13.56 -2.54
N PRO A 419 3.15 -13.11 -2.17
CA PRO A 419 4.08 -13.92 -1.38
C PRO A 419 3.47 -14.41 -0.07
N GLY A 420 3.57 -15.71 0.18
CA GLY A 420 3.08 -16.33 1.41
C GLY A 420 1.55 -16.45 1.49
N LEU A 421 0.83 -16.24 0.40
CA LEU A 421 -0.58 -16.60 0.27
C LEU A 421 -0.68 -18.01 -0.31
N TYR A 422 -1.58 -18.85 0.20
CA TYR A 422 -1.75 -20.24 -0.22
C TYR A 422 -3.23 -20.58 -0.38
N ASP A 423 -3.52 -21.63 -1.15
CA ASP A 423 -4.83 -22.28 -1.22
C ASP A 423 -5.99 -21.37 -1.63
N MET A 424 -5.70 -20.34 -2.42
CA MET A 424 -6.75 -19.52 -3.06
C MET A 424 -7.54 -20.31 -4.13
N SER A 425 -7.12 -21.55 -4.39
CA SER A 425 -7.72 -22.47 -5.36
C SER A 425 -7.73 -23.87 -4.75
N GLY A 426 -8.89 -24.48 -4.65
CA GLY A 426 -9.05 -25.82 -4.09
C GLY A 426 -8.95 -25.85 -2.57
N ASN A 427 -8.67 -27.04 -2.04
CA ASN A 427 -8.77 -27.41 -0.63
C ASN A 427 -10.20 -27.18 -0.10
N VAL A 428 -10.58 -25.99 0.32
CA VAL A 428 -11.99 -25.62 0.54
C VAL A 428 -12.35 -24.34 -0.21
N ALA A 429 -13.59 -24.29 -0.69
CA ALA A 429 -14.11 -23.07 -1.28
C ALA A 429 -14.39 -22.05 -0.16
N GLU A 430 -14.31 -20.76 -0.45
CA GLU A 430 -14.26 -19.74 0.59
C GLU A 430 -15.42 -18.75 0.52
N TRP A 431 -16.09 -18.52 1.65
CA TRP A 431 -17.07 -17.45 1.77
C TRP A 431 -16.44 -16.07 1.51
N GLU A 432 -17.13 -15.26 0.70
CA GLU A 432 -16.81 -13.85 0.47
C GLU A 432 -17.91 -12.96 1.07
N ASP A 433 -17.55 -11.78 1.57
CA ASP A 433 -18.47 -10.71 1.99
C ASP A 433 -19.14 -10.10 0.74
N SER A 434 -20.00 -10.88 0.11
CA SER A 434 -20.71 -10.53 -1.12
C SER A 434 -22.02 -11.30 -1.18
N CYS A 435 -23.10 -10.66 -0.76
CA CYS A 435 -24.45 -11.22 -0.84
C CYS A 435 -25.37 -10.30 -1.65
N ASN A 436 -26.39 -10.87 -2.30
CA ASN A 436 -27.36 -10.13 -3.10
C ASN A 436 -28.43 -9.38 -2.29
N GLY A 437 -28.42 -9.54 -0.97
CA GLY A 437 -29.39 -8.95 -0.06
C GLY A 437 -28.87 -8.84 1.36
N THR A 438 -29.71 -8.27 2.22
CA THR A 438 -29.48 -8.11 3.67
C THR A 438 -30.68 -8.62 4.46
N THR A 439 -31.51 -9.48 3.85
CA THR A 439 -32.86 -9.79 4.32
C THR A 439 -32.93 -11.02 5.23
N GLY A 440 -31.89 -11.86 5.24
CA GLY A 440 -31.78 -12.99 6.16
C GLY A 440 -31.11 -14.22 5.55
N THR A 441 -31.51 -15.40 6.02
CA THR A 441 -30.95 -16.71 5.61
C THR A 441 -30.98 -16.96 4.11
N GLY A 442 -32.03 -16.51 3.42
CA GLY A 442 -32.29 -16.80 2.00
C GLY A 442 -31.50 -15.95 0.99
N ASP A 443 -30.71 -14.98 1.45
CA ASP A 443 -29.85 -14.20 0.56
C ASP A 443 -28.79 -15.12 -0.07
N ASP A 444 -28.50 -14.91 -1.36
CA ASP A 444 -27.42 -15.61 -2.03
C ASP A 444 -26.10 -14.89 -1.76
N CYS A 445 -25.11 -15.64 -1.29
CA CYS A 445 -23.77 -15.19 -0.96
C CYS A 445 -22.74 -15.94 -1.81
N ARG A 446 -21.66 -15.25 -2.17
CA ARG A 446 -20.60 -15.80 -3.02
C ARG A 446 -19.64 -16.69 -2.23
N VAL A 447 -19.25 -17.78 -2.87
CA VAL A 447 -18.18 -18.68 -2.46
C VAL A 447 -17.18 -18.83 -3.60
N ARG A 448 -15.89 -18.80 -3.31
CA ARG A 448 -14.80 -18.64 -4.30
C ARG A 448 -13.77 -19.76 -4.23
N GLY A 449 -12.94 -19.90 -5.27
CA GLY A 449 -11.73 -20.73 -5.29
C GLY A 449 -11.93 -22.22 -5.57
N GLY A 450 -13.15 -22.74 -5.47
CA GLY A 450 -13.42 -24.17 -5.59
C GLY A 450 -12.80 -24.98 -4.45
N SER A 451 -12.98 -26.28 -4.47
CA SER A 451 -12.68 -27.16 -3.32
C SER A 451 -12.08 -28.50 -3.74
N TYR A 452 -11.71 -29.34 -2.77
CA TYR A 452 -11.12 -30.66 -3.03
C TYR A 452 -11.93 -31.60 -3.98
N PRO A 453 -13.28 -31.59 -4.06
CA PRO A 453 -14.01 -32.36 -5.06
C PRO A 453 -14.00 -31.76 -6.47
N ASP A 454 -13.58 -30.51 -6.64
CA ASP A 454 -13.82 -29.73 -7.85
C ASP A 454 -12.73 -29.90 -8.92
N GLY A 455 -13.15 -30.00 -10.19
CA GLY A 455 -12.25 -30.04 -11.34
C GLY A 455 -11.70 -28.65 -11.72
N SER A 456 -10.75 -28.62 -12.66
CA SER A 456 -9.97 -27.42 -13.01
C SER A 456 -10.79 -26.16 -13.27
N ALA A 457 -11.95 -26.25 -13.93
CA ALA A 457 -12.78 -25.08 -14.24
C ALA A 457 -13.33 -24.37 -12.99
N ALA A 458 -13.65 -25.12 -11.93
CA ALA A 458 -14.14 -24.57 -10.67
C ALA A 458 -13.01 -24.07 -9.75
N LEU A 459 -11.76 -24.41 -10.08
CA LEU A 459 -10.55 -23.96 -9.38
C LEU A 459 -10.01 -22.62 -9.91
N GLU A 460 -10.59 -22.06 -10.96
CA GLU A 460 -10.23 -20.73 -11.46
C GLU A 460 -10.59 -19.64 -10.45
N CYS A 461 -9.78 -18.58 -10.35
CA CYS A 461 -10.06 -17.45 -9.47
C CYS A 461 -11.41 -16.77 -9.77
N LYS A 462 -11.84 -16.78 -11.03
CA LYS A 462 -13.14 -16.21 -11.44
C LYS A 462 -14.32 -17.15 -11.20
N ALA A 463 -14.06 -18.43 -10.95
CA ALA A 463 -15.13 -19.37 -10.64
C ALA A 463 -15.76 -19.00 -9.29
N ASP A 464 -17.07 -19.24 -9.20
CA ASP A 464 -17.83 -18.95 -8.01
C ASP A 464 -18.98 -19.94 -7.84
N ARG A 465 -19.47 -20.03 -6.60
CA ARG A 465 -20.76 -20.64 -6.27
C ARG A 465 -21.63 -19.60 -5.57
N SER A 466 -22.92 -19.67 -5.87
CA SER A 466 -23.97 -18.89 -5.21
C SER A 466 -24.68 -19.80 -4.21
N LEU A 467 -24.42 -19.60 -2.92
CA LEU A 467 -25.01 -20.40 -1.85
C LEU A 467 -25.86 -19.52 -0.94
N LYS A 468 -26.87 -20.11 -0.29
CA LYS A 468 -27.66 -19.39 0.72
C LYS A 468 -26.81 -19.00 1.92
N ARG A 469 -27.09 -17.85 2.52
CA ARG A 469 -26.36 -17.32 3.68
C ARG A 469 -26.27 -18.34 4.82
N ASP A 470 -27.29 -19.17 4.99
CA ASP A 470 -27.38 -20.22 6.01
C ASP A 470 -26.86 -21.60 5.57
N ALA A 471 -26.35 -21.72 4.34
CA ALA A 471 -25.84 -22.99 3.84
C ALA A 471 -24.58 -23.39 4.62
N LYS A 472 -24.52 -24.66 5.03
CA LYS A 472 -23.34 -25.29 5.64
C LYS A 472 -22.96 -26.49 4.79
N LEU A 473 -21.79 -26.43 4.15
CA LEU A 473 -21.28 -27.51 3.30
C LEU A 473 -19.93 -28.00 3.81
N ASP A 474 -19.63 -29.27 3.56
CA ASP A 474 -18.43 -29.95 4.01
C ASP A 474 -17.19 -29.63 3.15
N ASP A 475 -17.34 -28.81 2.12
CA ASP A 475 -16.30 -28.34 1.21
C ASP A 475 -16.17 -26.79 1.19
N VAL A 476 -16.90 -26.09 2.07
CA VAL A 476 -16.85 -24.63 2.22
C VAL A 476 -16.25 -24.24 3.57
N GLY A 477 -15.20 -23.44 3.53
CA GLY A 477 -14.60 -22.72 4.65
C GLY A 477 -14.53 -21.22 4.36
N PHE A 478 -13.50 -20.56 4.87
CA PHE A 478 -13.29 -19.13 4.67
C PHE A 478 -11.89 -18.69 5.13
N ARG A 479 -11.54 -17.46 4.77
CA ARG A 479 -10.39 -16.72 5.28
C ARG A 479 -10.75 -15.26 5.52
N CYS A 480 -9.98 -14.55 6.35
CA CYS A 480 -10.27 -13.17 6.70
C CYS A 480 -9.32 -12.18 6.00
N CYS A 481 -9.76 -10.94 5.88
CA CYS A 481 -9.01 -9.80 5.36
C CYS A 481 -8.90 -8.69 6.42
N PHE A 482 -7.92 -7.82 6.26
CA PHE A 482 -7.71 -6.62 7.06
C PHE A 482 -7.37 -5.46 6.10
N PRO A 483 -8.04 -4.30 6.23
CA PRO A 483 -7.90 -3.18 5.30
C PRO A 483 -6.50 -2.54 5.30
#